data_AF-A0A946VUJ4-F1
#
_entry.id   AF-A0A946VUJ4-F1
#
_cell.length_a   1.000
_cell.length_b   1.000
_cell.length_c   1.000
_cell.angle_alpha   90.00
_cell.angle_beta   90.00
_cell.angle_gamma   90.00
#
_symmetry.space_group_name_H-M   'P 1'
#
loop_
_entity.id
_entity.type
_entity.pdbx_description
1 polymer ?
#
loop_
_entity_poly.entity_id
_entity_poly.type
_entity_poly.pdbx_seq_one_letter_code
_entity_poly.pdbx_strand_id
1 'polypeptide(L)'
;MNSVSSPNVTRLSVELGPRSYPILIGSGLLSNADIMQQHLPAGQNFIVSNETVGPLYADALKQSLADSQTPVFLLRDGEQYKNLSSMESIYSALLERRCGRDVTLVALGGGVV
;
A
#
# COMPACT_ATOMS: atom_id res chain seq x y z
N MET A 1 -33.83 -1.49 -1.02
CA MET A 1 -33.02 -2.72 -0.95
C MET A 1 -32.10 -2.70 -2.17
N ASN A 2 -30.95 -2.06 -2.05
CA ASN A 2 -29.97 -2.03 -3.14
C ASN A 2 -29.11 -3.28 -3.02
N SER A 3 -29.27 -4.19 -3.97
CA SER A 3 -28.36 -5.30 -4.20
C SER A 3 -27.00 -4.73 -4.59
N VAL A 4 -26.11 -4.54 -3.62
CA VAL A 4 -24.72 -4.22 -3.89
C VAL A 4 -24.10 -5.49 -4.46
N SER A 5 -23.98 -5.53 -5.79
CA SER A 5 -23.23 -6.55 -6.50
C SER A 5 -21.86 -6.70 -5.84
N SER A 6 -21.53 -7.90 -5.36
CA SER A 6 -20.19 -8.21 -4.88
C SER A 6 -19.18 -7.74 -5.93
N PRO A 7 -18.10 -7.04 -5.54
CA PRO A 7 -17.12 -6.58 -6.50
C PRO A 7 -16.66 -7.77 -7.32
N ASN A 8 -16.64 -7.63 -8.65
CA ASN A 8 -16.17 -8.68 -9.53
C ASN A 8 -14.64 -8.74 -9.39
N VAL A 9 -14.17 -9.52 -8.42
CA VAL A 9 -12.76 -9.64 -8.07
C VAL A 9 -12.19 -10.86 -8.76
N THR A 10 -11.26 -10.62 -9.68
CA THR A 10 -10.41 -11.68 -10.24
C THR A 10 -9.23 -11.89 -9.31
N ARG A 11 -9.00 -13.14 -8.90
CA ARG A 11 -7.86 -13.53 -8.07
C ARG A 11 -6.89 -14.38 -8.88
N LEU A 12 -5.63 -13.97 -8.92
CA LEU A 12 -4.52 -14.73 -9.47
C LEU A 12 -3.57 -15.12 -8.34
N SER A 13 -3.24 -16.41 -8.20
CA SER A 13 -2.26 -16.87 -7.22
C SER A 13 -0.89 -16.97 -7.89
N VAL A 14 0.11 -16.29 -7.33
CA VAL A 14 1.50 -16.43 -7.78
C VAL A 14 2.18 -17.48 -6.90
N GLU A 15 2.49 -18.63 -7.47
CA GLU A 15 3.06 -19.78 -6.74
C GLU A 15 4.58 -19.66 -6.62
N LEU A 16 5.06 -19.32 -5.42
CA LEU A 16 6.48 -19.17 -5.08
C LEU A 16 6.84 -19.97 -3.81
N GLY A 17 6.11 -21.06 -3.56
CA GLY A 17 6.21 -21.88 -2.34
C GLY A 17 5.82 -21.07 -1.10
N PRO A 18 6.70 -20.91 -0.08
CA PRO A 18 6.39 -20.17 1.14
C PRO A 18 6.20 -18.67 0.93
N ARG A 19 6.58 -18.12 -0.23
CA ARG A 19 6.42 -16.70 -0.59
C ARG A 19 5.27 -16.48 -1.57
N SER A 20 4.39 -17.45 -1.75
CA SER A 20 3.24 -17.31 -2.65
C SER A 20 2.32 -16.19 -2.16
N TYR A 21 1.78 -15.40 -3.08
CA TYR A 21 0.89 -14.29 -2.76
C TYR A 21 -0.21 -14.13 -3.81
N PRO A 22 -1.40 -13.62 -3.42
CA PRO A 22 -2.47 -13.32 -4.35
C PRO A 22 -2.29 -11.95 -5.00
N ILE A 23 -2.66 -11.86 -6.27
CA ILE A 23 -2.93 -10.61 -6.98
C ILE A 23 -4.45 -10.51 -7.12
N LEU A 24 -5.02 -9.43 -6.59
CA LEU A 24 -6.46 -9.15 -6.68
C LEU A 24 -6.69 -8.01 -7.68
N ILE A 25 -7.57 -8.24 -8.64
CA ILE A 25 -7.87 -7.29 -9.72
C ILE A 25 -9.39 -7.07 -9.75
N GLY A 26 -9.82 -5.82 -9.63
CA GLY A 26 -11.22 -5.46 -9.58
C GLY A 26 -11.42 -3.97 -9.30
N SER A 27 -12.66 -3.51 -9.43
CA SER A 27 -13.03 -2.13 -9.13
C SER A 27 -13.26 -1.91 -7.64
N GLY A 28 -12.79 -0.78 -7.10
CA GLY A 28 -13.09 -0.35 -5.73
C GLY A 28 -12.34 -1.12 -4.63
N LEU A 29 -11.36 -1.95 -4.98
CA LEU A 29 -10.62 -2.77 -4.01
C LEU A 29 -9.84 -1.94 -3.00
N LEU A 30 -9.30 -0.79 -3.42
CA LEU A 30 -8.50 0.09 -2.56
C LEU A 30 -9.28 0.58 -1.35
N SER A 31 -10.59 0.80 -1.49
CA SER A 31 -11.46 1.29 -0.42
C SER A 31 -12.17 0.17 0.34
N ASN A 32 -11.90 -1.10 0.00
CA ASN A 32 -12.55 -2.24 0.62
C ASN A 32 -11.76 -2.71 1.85
N ALA A 33 -12.23 -2.36 3.04
CA ALA A 33 -11.57 -2.67 4.29
C ALA A 33 -11.46 -4.19 4.55
N ASP A 34 -12.49 -4.97 4.22
CA ASP A 34 -12.50 -6.42 4.43
C ASP A 34 -11.39 -7.10 3.63
N ILE A 35 -11.20 -6.68 2.37
CA ILE A 35 -10.14 -7.19 1.50
C ILE A 35 -8.75 -6.81 2.03
N MET A 36 -8.57 -5.55 2.43
CA MET A 36 -7.27 -5.07 2.91
C MET A 36 -6.87 -5.76 4.22
N GLN A 37 -7.79 -5.86 5.18
CA GLN A 37 -7.54 -6.51 6.47
C GLN A 37 -7.32 -8.02 6.35
N GLN A 38 -7.91 -8.67 5.34
CA GLN A 38 -7.68 -10.10 5.09
C GLN A 38 -6.26 -10.39 4.58
N HIS A 39 -5.65 -9.43 3.86
CA HIS A 39 -4.40 -9.66 3.13
C HIS A 39 -3.17 -8.96 3.71
N LEU A 40 -3.37 -7.94 4.55
CA LEU A 40 -2.27 -7.26 5.23
C LEU A 40 -2.02 -7.85 6.62
N PRO A 41 -0.75 -8.03 7.02
CA PRO A 41 -0.43 -8.43 8.38
C PRO A 41 -0.97 -7.43 9.40
N ALA A 42 -1.37 -7.92 10.57
CA ALA A 42 -1.62 -7.04 11.71
C ALA A 42 -0.31 -6.36 12.13
N GLY A 43 -0.34 -5.05 12.35
CA GLY A 43 0.83 -4.30 12.75
C GLY A 43 0.83 -2.86 12.25
N GLN A 44 1.98 -2.21 12.33
CA GLN A 44 2.15 -0.85 11.83
C GLN A 44 2.28 -0.87 10.31
N ASN A 45 1.51 -0.02 9.64
CA ASN A 45 1.62 0.20 8.19
C ASN A 45 2.43 1.47 7.92
N PHE A 46 3.13 1.50 6.80
CA PHE A 46 3.81 2.70 6.31
C PHE A 46 3.65 2.79 4.79
N ILE A 47 2.98 3.84 4.31
CA ILE A 47 2.69 4.02 2.89
C ILE A 47 3.81 4.82 2.24
N VAL A 48 4.35 4.32 1.14
CA VAL A 48 5.25 5.06 0.24
C VAL A 48 4.49 5.34 -1.05
N SER A 49 4.46 6.60 -1.47
CA SER A 49 3.82 7.06 -2.70
C SER A 49 4.67 8.18 -3.32
N ASN A 50 4.31 8.65 -4.51
CA ASN A 50 4.82 9.92 -5.05
C ASN A 50 3.85 11.09 -4.78
N GLU A 51 4.32 12.31 -5.02
CA GLU A 51 3.56 13.57 -4.91
C GLU A 51 2.29 13.61 -5.80
N THR A 52 2.25 12.83 -6.89
CA THR A 52 1.14 12.80 -7.84
C THR A 52 0.00 11.86 -7.39
N VAL A 53 0.34 10.63 -7.01
CA VAL A 53 -0.61 9.56 -6.65
C VAL A 53 -1.05 9.69 -5.20
N GLY A 54 -0.16 10.13 -4.31
CA GLY A 54 -0.39 10.15 -2.87
C GLY A 54 -1.65 10.94 -2.48
N PRO A 55 -1.78 12.21 -2.90
CA PRO A 55 -2.96 13.03 -2.59
C PRO A 55 -4.28 12.47 -3.13
N LEU A 56 -4.24 11.61 -4.16
CA LEU A 56 -5.44 11.07 -4.80
C LEU A 56 -5.97 9.81 -4.08
N TYR A 57 -5.08 8.99 -3.54
CA TYR A 57 -5.43 7.62 -3.13
C TYR A 57 -5.02 7.25 -1.70
N ALA A 58 -4.08 7.98 -1.08
CA ALA A 58 -3.55 7.58 0.22
C ALA A 58 -4.61 7.60 1.33
N ASP A 59 -5.53 8.57 1.31
CA ASP A 59 -6.58 8.65 2.33
C ASP A 59 -7.63 7.54 2.19
N ALA A 60 -7.97 7.14 0.96
CA ALA A 60 -8.83 5.99 0.71
C ALA A 60 -8.18 4.69 1.23
N LEU A 61 -6.87 4.54 1.02
CA LEU A 61 -6.11 3.42 1.55
C LEU A 61 -6.10 3.43 3.09
N LYS A 62 -5.74 4.54 3.74
CA LYS A 62 -5.76 4.64 5.22
C LYS A 62 -7.11 4.25 5.83
N GLN A 63 -8.21 4.68 5.20
CA GLN A 63 -9.56 4.31 5.64
C GLN A 63 -9.80 2.79 5.55
N SER A 64 -9.39 2.16 4.45
CA SER A 64 -9.51 0.70 4.28
C SER A 64 -8.62 -0.09 5.26
N LEU A 65 -7.47 0.45 5.65
CA LEU A 65 -6.60 -0.12 6.67
C LEU A 65 -7.18 -0.02 8.09
N ALA A 66 -8.30 0.71 8.26
CA ALA A 66 -8.86 1.09 9.56
C ALA A 66 -7.84 1.78 10.48
N ASP A 67 -6.83 2.43 9.89
CA ASP A 67 -5.78 3.15 10.59
C ASP A 67 -5.54 4.50 9.91
N SER A 68 -6.21 5.53 10.43
CA SER A 68 -6.05 6.90 9.95
C SER A 68 -4.67 7.49 10.26
N GLN A 69 -3.92 6.88 11.19
CA GLN A 69 -2.60 7.35 11.61
C GLN A 69 -1.47 6.73 10.81
N THR A 70 -1.78 5.80 9.88
CA THR A 70 -0.80 5.22 8.97
C THR A 70 0.00 6.34 8.27
N PRO A 71 1.33 6.42 8.52
CA PRO A 71 2.19 7.39 7.87
C PRO A 71 2.20 7.26 6.36
N VAL A 72 2.31 8.40 5.68
CA VAL A 72 2.54 8.46 4.24
C VAL A 72 3.83 9.24 3.99
N PHE A 73 4.75 8.63 3.25
CA PHE A 73 5.95 9.28 2.75
C PHE A 73 5.80 9.52 1.26
N LEU A 74 6.01 10.77 0.84
CA LEU A 74 5.87 11.18 -0.56
C LEU A 74 7.25 11.38 -1.17
N LEU A 75 7.52 10.61 -2.23
CA LEU A 75 8.65 10.75 -3.12
C LEU A 75 8.36 11.81 -4.19
N ARG A 76 9.42 12.43 -4.70
CA ARG A 76 9.33 13.23 -5.93
C ARG A 76 8.98 12.32 -7.10
N ASP A 77 8.17 12.82 -8.02
CA ASP A 77 7.68 12.02 -9.15
C ASP A 77 8.71 11.92 -10.30
N GLY A 78 8.83 10.74 -10.91
CA GLY A 78 9.67 10.47 -12.08
C GLY A 78 10.80 9.43 -11.86
N GLU A 79 11.18 8.72 -12.94
CA GLU A 79 12.18 7.62 -12.93
C GLU A 79 13.56 8.06 -12.42
N GLN A 80 13.94 9.33 -12.60
CA GLN A 80 15.20 9.87 -12.09
C GLN A 80 15.33 9.76 -10.55
N TYR A 81 14.20 9.64 -9.84
CA TYR A 81 14.14 9.45 -8.40
C TYR A 81 14.17 7.97 -7.98
N LYS A 82 14.22 7.03 -8.92
CA LYS A 82 14.47 5.61 -8.64
C LYS A 82 15.97 5.37 -8.40
N ASN A 83 16.46 5.95 -7.32
CA ASN A 83 17.87 5.95 -6.97
C ASN A 83 18.07 5.66 -5.47
N LEU A 84 19.31 5.36 -5.09
CA LEU A 84 19.66 4.99 -3.72
C LEU A 84 19.35 6.11 -2.71
N SER A 85 19.55 7.37 -3.08
CA SER A 85 19.27 8.52 -2.21
C SER A 85 17.78 8.63 -1.85
N SER A 86 16.89 8.27 -2.77
CA SER A 86 15.45 8.23 -2.49
C SER A 86 15.09 7.06 -1.57
N MET A 87 15.76 5.90 -1.73
CA MET A 87 15.62 4.80 -0.78
C MET A 87 16.14 5.15 0.63
N GLU A 88 17.28 5.83 0.73
CA GLU A 88 17.85 6.31 2.00
C GLU A 88 16.90 7.26 2.73
N SER A 89 16.15 8.06 1.97
CA SER A 89 15.13 8.96 2.51
C SER A 89 13.95 8.18 3.11
N ILE A 90 13.51 7.10 2.46
CA ILE A 90 12.49 6.18 3.01
C ILE A 90 13.01 5.52 4.29
N TYR A 91 14.25 5.04 4.30
CA TYR A 91 14.84 4.43 5.50
C TYR A 91 14.93 5.41 6.67
N SER A 92 15.36 6.64 6.41
CA SER A 92 15.36 7.70 7.42
C SER A 92 13.96 7.93 7.99
N ALA A 93 12.95 8.02 7.13
CA ALA A 93 11.57 8.21 7.56
C ALA A 93 11.02 7.04 8.39
N LEU A 94 11.39 5.79 8.07
CA LEU A 94 11.03 4.61 8.87
C LEU A 94 11.68 4.66 10.27
N LEU A 95 12.96 5.05 10.34
CA LEU A 95 13.70 5.14 11.60
C LEU A 95 13.15 6.25 12.50
N GLU A 96 12.85 7.42 11.95
CA GLU A 96 12.26 8.55 12.69
C GLU A 96 10.91 8.18 13.32
N ARG A 97 10.12 7.36 12.63
CA ARG A 97 8.82 6.87 13.12
C ARG A 97 8.91 5.63 13.98
N ARG A 98 10.12 5.15 14.26
CA ARG A 98 10.41 3.96 15.08
C ARG A 98 9.70 2.71 14.56
N CYS A 99 9.62 2.57 13.24
CA CYS A 99 9.05 1.39 12.59
C CYS A 99 9.89 0.15 12.92
N GLY A 100 9.25 -0.87 13.50
CA GLY A 100 9.87 -2.15 13.81
C GLY A 100 10.03 -3.05 12.58
N ARG A 101 10.57 -4.26 12.78
CA ARG A 101 10.73 -5.26 11.70
C ARG A 101 9.40 -5.88 11.24
N ASP A 102 8.36 -5.67 12.02
CA ASP A 102 6.96 -6.03 11.80
C ASP A 102 6.18 -4.97 11.01
N VAL A 103 6.81 -3.84 10.66
CA VAL A 103 6.18 -2.83 9.81
C VAL A 103 5.87 -3.41 8.43
N THR A 104 4.67 -3.14 7.93
CA THR A 104 4.30 -3.44 6.55
C THR A 104 4.47 -2.19 5.70
N LEU A 105 5.41 -2.26 4.74
CA LEU A 105 5.57 -1.23 3.72
C LEU A 105 4.54 -1.44 2.61
N VAL A 106 3.78 -0.38 2.31
CA VAL A 106 2.77 -0.39 1.25
C VAL A 106 3.18 0.59 0.15
N ALA A 107 3.55 0.07 -1.02
CA ALA A 107 3.82 0.88 -2.20
C ALA A 107 2.49 1.25 -2.89
N LEU A 108 2.18 2.55 -2.90
CA LEU A 108 1.02 3.13 -3.55
C LEU A 108 1.48 3.98 -4.74
N GLY A 109 1.49 3.38 -5.93
CA GLY A 109 2.01 4.06 -7.12
C GLY A 109 2.14 3.16 -8.34
N GLY A 110 2.86 3.65 -9.35
CA GLY A 110 3.34 2.85 -10.47
C GLY A 110 4.69 2.18 -10.17
N GLY A 111 5.34 1.61 -11.18
CA GLY A 111 6.61 0.85 -11.01
C GLY A 111 7.86 1.63 -10.63
N VAL A 112 7.73 2.94 -10.37
CA VAL A 112 8.81 3.82 -9.89
C VAL A 112 8.86 3.85 -8.36
N VAL A 113 7.69 3.88 -7.73
CA VAL A 113 7.49 3.89 -6.27
C VAL A 113 7.86 2.52 -5.70
#